data_AF-A0A973BTB8-F1
#
_entry.id   AF-A0A973BTB8-F1
#
_cell.length_a   1.000
_cell.length_b   1.000
_cell.length_c   1.000
_cell.angle_alpha   90.00
_cell.angle_beta   90.00
_cell.angle_gamma   90.00
#
_symmetry.space_group_name_H-M   'P 1'
#
loop_
_entity.id
_entity.type
_entity.pdbx_description
1 polymer ?
#
loop_
_entity_poly.entity_id
_entity_poly.type
_entity_poly.pdbx_seq_one_letter_code
_entity_poly.pdbx_strand_id
1 'polypeptide(L)'
;MTIWPTTTTSTPTDTSVTDSAPRSVSASHTGNATATDEVLPGPSPELFFAPSQIQRRVADWGQDGYQARLGVAWERLLEAAPSWASIVKRSGLSGLEEAHLAMVQDAADPSEASIAVLS
;
A
#
# COMPACT_ATOMS: atom_id res chain seq x y z
N MET A 1 -18.46 39.96 32.95
CA MET A 1 -18.37 40.19 31.49
C MET A 1 -16.89 40.39 31.18
N THR A 2 -16.20 39.30 30.84
CA THR A 2 -14.74 39.25 30.72
C THR A 2 -14.42 39.09 29.24
N ILE A 3 -13.80 40.12 28.68
CA ILE A 3 -13.44 40.28 27.27
C ILE A 3 -11.97 39.88 27.10
N TRP A 4 -11.73 38.90 26.23
CA TRP A 4 -10.40 38.36 25.90
C TRP A 4 -9.57 39.36 25.07
N PRO A 5 -8.23 39.40 25.19
CA PRO A 5 -7.41 40.14 24.25
C PRO A 5 -7.35 39.43 22.89
N THR A 6 -7.48 40.21 21.82
CA THR A 6 -7.25 39.79 20.44
C THR A 6 -5.75 39.68 20.16
N THR A 7 -5.25 38.47 19.99
CA THR A 7 -3.91 38.25 19.42
C THR A 7 -4.05 38.12 17.90
N THR A 8 -3.62 39.13 17.16
CA THR A 8 -3.43 39.05 15.71
C THR A 8 -2.20 38.20 15.43
N THR A 9 -2.40 36.92 15.11
CA THR A 9 -1.33 36.06 14.59
C THR A 9 -1.35 36.12 13.07
N SER A 10 -0.32 36.74 12.48
CA SER A 10 -0.06 36.70 11.04
C SER A 10 0.11 35.25 10.58
N THR A 11 -0.64 34.85 9.56
CA THR A 11 -0.49 33.56 8.88
C THR A 11 0.83 33.55 8.10
N PRO A 12 1.81 32.67 8.38
CA PRO A 12 2.78 32.32 7.37
C PRO A 12 2.08 31.40 6.37
N THR A 13 1.91 31.88 5.14
CA THR A 13 1.60 31.04 3.99
C THR A 13 2.81 30.13 3.75
N ASP A 14 2.79 28.93 4.31
CA ASP A 14 3.72 27.87 3.91
C ASP A 14 3.03 26.99 2.86
N THR A 15 3.25 27.34 1.60
CA THR A 15 2.81 26.60 0.41
C THR A 15 3.77 25.47 0.03
N SER A 16 4.28 24.69 1.00
CA SER A 16 5.15 23.54 0.72
C SER A 16 4.43 22.18 0.70
N VAL A 17 3.16 22.15 0.28
CA VAL A 17 2.54 20.92 -0.26
C VAL A 17 2.83 20.85 -1.76
N THR A 18 4.00 20.33 -2.12
CA THR A 18 4.27 19.69 -3.41
C THR A 18 5.65 19.04 -3.37
N ASP A 19 5.70 17.72 -3.17
CA ASP A 19 6.38 16.78 -4.07
C ASP A 19 6.24 15.38 -3.47
N SER A 20 5.15 14.69 -3.82
CA SER A 20 5.08 13.25 -3.61
C SER A 20 6.02 12.60 -4.62
N ALA A 21 7.32 12.62 -4.32
CA ALA A 21 8.34 12.01 -5.16
C ALA A 21 7.98 10.54 -5.40
N PRO A 22 8.00 10.06 -6.67
CA PRO A 22 7.64 8.69 -6.99
C PRO A 22 8.65 7.75 -6.32
N ARG A 23 8.18 6.94 -5.37
CA ARG A 23 8.94 5.82 -4.82
C ARG A 23 8.72 4.63 -5.73
N SER A 24 9.77 4.12 -6.37
CA SER A 24 9.70 2.87 -7.12
C SER A 24 9.44 1.70 -6.17
N VAL A 25 8.26 1.07 -6.29
CA VAL A 25 7.91 -0.16 -5.57
C VAL A 25 7.76 -1.27 -6.61
N SER A 26 8.86 -1.80 -7.15
CA SER A 26 8.81 -3.05 -7.90
C SER A 26 10.21 -3.62 -8.16
N ALA A 27 10.65 -4.56 -7.32
CA ALA A 27 11.75 -5.46 -7.70
C ALA A 27 11.51 -6.91 -7.22
N SER A 28 10.33 -7.23 -6.66
CA SER A 28 10.12 -8.47 -5.90
C SER A 28 9.08 -9.43 -6.46
N HIS A 29 8.63 -9.29 -7.70
CA HIS A 29 7.52 -10.12 -8.20
C HIS A 29 7.83 -10.96 -9.46
N THR A 30 8.70 -10.56 -10.38
CA THR A 30 9.26 -11.43 -11.45
C THR A 30 10.29 -10.65 -12.28
N GLY A 31 11.42 -11.30 -12.64
CA GLY A 31 12.31 -10.95 -13.77
C GLY A 31 12.95 -9.55 -13.82
N ASN A 32 14.24 -9.47 -13.49
CA ASN A 32 15.19 -8.40 -13.84
C ASN A 32 14.64 -6.97 -13.76
N ALA A 33 14.51 -6.43 -12.54
CA ALA A 33 14.53 -4.99 -12.37
C ALA A 33 15.95 -4.48 -12.67
N THR A 34 16.28 -4.28 -13.95
CA THR A 34 17.35 -3.33 -14.29
C THR A 34 16.87 -1.98 -13.82
N ALA A 35 17.48 -1.47 -12.74
CA ALA A 35 17.54 -0.04 -12.57
C ALA A 35 17.99 0.54 -13.92
N THR A 36 17.13 1.33 -14.56
CA THR A 36 17.57 2.10 -15.72
C THR A 36 18.66 3.03 -15.21
N ASP A 37 19.85 3.00 -15.82
CA ASP A 37 20.98 3.92 -15.53
C ASP A 37 20.65 5.40 -15.80
N GLU A 38 19.38 5.70 -16.07
CA GLU A 38 18.89 7.06 -16.23
C GLU A 38 18.87 7.73 -14.86
N VAL A 39 19.79 8.66 -14.65
CA VAL A 39 19.85 9.51 -13.46
C VAL A 39 18.63 10.40 -13.44
N LEU A 40 17.56 9.92 -12.79
CA LEU A 40 16.39 10.73 -12.50
C LEU A 40 16.79 11.78 -11.46
N PRO A 41 16.43 13.06 -11.65
CA PRO A 41 16.68 14.09 -10.65
C PRO A 41 15.91 13.74 -9.36
N GLY A 42 16.64 13.48 -8.27
CA GLY A 42 16.05 13.08 -7.00
C GLY A 42 17.01 12.24 -6.14
N PRO A 43 16.58 11.83 -4.93
CA PRO A 43 17.35 10.91 -4.11
C PRO A 43 17.57 9.59 -4.85
N SER A 44 18.77 9.01 -4.70
CA SER A 44 19.10 7.72 -5.30
C SER A 44 18.04 6.68 -4.93
N PRO A 45 17.46 5.96 -5.90
CA PRO A 45 16.51 4.89 -5.62
C PRO A 45 17.12 3.84 -4.69
N GLU A 46 16.45 3.53 -3.58
CA GLU A 46 16.79 2.40 -2.73
C GLU A 46 15.89 1.20 -3.08
N LEU A 47 16.50 0.02 -3.22
CA LEU A 47 15.74 -1.20 -3.44
C LEU A 47 14.88 -1.53 -2.20
N PHE A 48 13.58 -1.64 -2.40
CA PHE A 48 12.66 -2.11 -1.37
C PHE A 48 12.61 -3.64 -1.39
N PHE A 49 13.21 -4.27 -0.39
CA PHE A 49 13.05 -5.69 -0.12
C PHE A 49 12.26 -5.88 1.17
N ALA A 50 11.01 -6.34 1.09
CA ALA A 50 10.11 -6.40 2.24
C ALA A 50 10.72 -7.09 3.49
N PRO A 51 11.50 -8.19 3.36
CA PRO A 51 12.14 -8.80 4.53
C PRO A 51 13.12 -7.89 5.29
N SER A 52 13.95 -7.08 4.61
CA SER A 52 14.89 -6.18 5.28
C SER A 52 14.16 -5.04 6.00
N GLN A 53 13.01 -4.62 5.48
CA GLN A 53 12.16 -3.60 6.07
C GLN A 53 11.52 -4.10 7.37
N ILE A 54 11.07 -5.36 7.40
CA ILE A 54 10.57 -6.00 8.62
C ILE A 54 11.67 -6.06 9.68
N GLN A 55 12.88 -6.52 9.31
CA GLN A 55 14.02 -6.59 10.23
C GLN A 55 14.36 -5.22 10.83
N ARG A 56 14.38 -4.17 10.00
CA ARG A 56 14.60 -2.80 10.46
C ARG A 56 13.53 -2.35 11.45
N ARG A 57 12.25 -2.59 11.18
CA ARG A 57 11.16 -2.20 12.11
C ARG A 57 11.18 -2.97 13.42
N VAL A 58 11.57 -4.25 13.39
CA VAL A 58 11.77 -5.03 14.61
C VAL A 58 12.96 -4.49 15.41
N ALA A 59 14.05 -4.09 14.76
CA ALA A 59 15.19 -3.46 15.45
C ALA A 59 14.83 -2.08 16.04
N ASP A 60 14.08 -1.25 15.31
CA ASP A 60 13.69 0.10 15.73
C ASP A 60 12.70 0.09 16.90
N TRP A 61 11.73 -0.84 16.88
CA TRP A 61 10.55 -0.79 17.77
C TRP A 61 10.42 -1.99 18.71
N GLY A 62 11.32 -2.96 18.60
CA GLY A 62 11.15 -4.27 19.23
C GLY A 62 10.05 -5.09 18.55
N GLN A 63 10.02 -6.39 18.85
CA GLN A 63 9.04 -7.32 18.29
C GLN A 63 7.59 -6.90 18.64
N ASP A 64 7.33 -6.61 19.92
CA ASP A 64 5.98 -6.26 20.39
C ASP A 64 5.49 -4.92 19.78
N GLY A 65 6.37 -3.92 19.72
CA GLY A 65 6.06 -2.63 19.12
C GLY A 65 5.78 -2.73 17.62
N TYR A 66 6.51 -3.58 16.90
CA TYR A 66 6.24 -3.89 15.50
C TYR A 66 4.87 -4.56 15.33
N GLN A 67 4.56 -5.60 16.11
CA GLN A 67 3.28 -6.32 16.00
C GLN A 67 2.09 -5.42 16.32
N ALA A 68 2.17 -4.58 17.36
CA ALA A 68 1.10 -3.65 17.71
C ALA A 68 0.81 -2.66 16.57
N ARG A 69 1.87 -2.08 15.97
CA ARG A 69 1.73 -1.14 14.84
C ARG A 69 1.21 -1.83 13.58
N LEU A 70 1.68 -3.05 13.32
CA LEU A 70 1.19 -3.86 12.20
C LEU A 70 -0.30 -4.17 12.37
N GLY A 71 -0.75 -4.54 13.57
CA GLY A 71 -2.15 -4.78 13.88
C GLY A 71 -3.04 -3.55 13.60
N VAL A 72 -2.65 -2.37 14.08
CA VAL A 72 -3.38 -1.12 13.80
C VAL A 72 -3.44 -0.80 12.31
N ALA A 73 -2.33 -0.99 11.59
CA ALA A 73 -2.31 -0.78 10.15
C ALA A 73 -3.19 -1.79 9.40
N TRP A 74 -3.21 -3.04 9.87
CA TRP A 74 -4.04 -4.11 9.34
C TRP A 74 -5.53 -3.82 9.50
N GLU A 75 -5.96 -3.37 10.69
CA GLU A 75 -7.36 -2.99 10.93
C GLU A 75 -7.81 -1.86 9.99
N ARG A 76 -6.98 -0.83 9.80
CA ARG A 76 -7.26 0.27 8.85
C ARG A 76 -7.35 -0.21 7.41
N LEU A 77 -6.51 -1.16 7.02
CA LEU A 77 -6.58 -1.77 5.69
C LEU A 77 -7.92 -2.51 5.51
N LEU A 78 -8.32 -3.33 6.49
CA LEU A 78 -9.58 -4.06 6.45
C LEU A 78 -10.80 -3.13 6.40
N GLU A 79 -10.75 -1.99 7.09
CA GLU A 79 -11.80 -0.97 7.03
C GLU A 79 -11.89 -0.32 5.64
N ALA A 80 -10.74 -0.05 5.00
CA ALA A 80 -10.69 0.58 3.68
C ALA A 80 -10.97 -0.40 2.53
N ALA A 81 -10.65 -1.68 2.67
CA ALA A 81 -10.70 -2.69 1.61
C ALA A 81 -12.04 -2.74 0.83
N PRO A 82 -13.22 -2.68 1.48
CA PRO A 82 -14.50 -2.75 0.78
C PRO A 82 -14.77 -1.57 -0.17
N SER A 83 -14.04 -0.45 -0.04
CA SER A 83 -14.20 0.71 -0.93
C SER A 83 -13.61 0.50 -2.33
N TRP A 84 -12.76 -0.52 -2.51
CA TRP A 84 -12.07 -0.79 -3.78
C TRP A 84 -12.08 -2.27 -4.19
N ALA A 85 -12.47 -3.20 -3.30
CA ALA A 85 -12.59 -4.62 -3.63
C ALA A 85 -13.82 -5.29 -2.98
N SER A 86 -14.53 -6.07 -3.77
CA SER A 86 -15.63 -6.97 -3.36
C SER A 86 -15.16 -8.42 -3.40
N ILE A 87 -15.33 -9.16 -2.31
CA ILE A 87 -14.92 -10.57 -2.25
C ILE A 87 -15.96 -11.44 -2.97
N VAL A 88 -15.53 -12.16 -4.00
CA VAL A 88 -16.36 -13.11 -4.75
C VAL A 88 -15.91 -14.53 -4.44
N LYS A 89 -16.76 -15.29 -3.74
CA LYS A 89 -16.49 -16.70 -3.45
C LYS A 89 -16.96 -17.58 -4.60
N ARG A 90 -16.08 -18.45 -5.08
CA ARG A 90 -16.35 -19.42 -6.14
C ARG A 90 -16.06 -20.83 -5.63
N SER A 91 -16.76 -21.82 -6.17
CA SER A 91 -16.70 -23.20 -5.67
C SER A 91 -16.31 -24.18 -6.76
N GLY A 92 -15.54 -25.19 -6.38
CA GLY A 92 -15.12 -26.28 -7.26
C GLY A 92 -14.11 -25.85 -8.32
N LEU A 93 -13.69 -26.83 -9.13
CA LEU A 93 -12.74 -26.60 -10.23
C LEU A 93 -13.31 -25.67 -11.30
N SER A 94 -14.62 -25.75 -11.59
CA SER A 94 -15.26 -24.86 -12.56
C SER A 94 -15.19 -23.40 -12.14
N GLY A 95 -15.46 -23.10 -10.86
CA GLY A 95 -15.39 -21.74 -10.35
C GLY A 95 -13.96 -21.17 -10.34
N LEU A 96 -12.95 -22.02 -10.15
CA LEU A 96 -11.55 -21.63 -10.31
C LEU A 96 -11.20 -21.36 -11.78
N GLU A 97 -11.60 -22.25 -12.68
CA GLU A 97 -11.35 -22.15 -14.12
C GLU A 97 -11.97 -20.87 -14.69
N GLU A 98 -13.23 -20.57 -14.35
CA GLU A 98 -13.91 -19.34 -14.77
C GLU A 98 -13.16 -18.08 -14.33
N ALA A 99 -12.75 -18.00 -13.06
CA ALA A 99 -12.00 -16.85 -12.56
C ALA A 99 -10.63 -16.71 -13.21
N HIS A 100 -9.93 -17.84 -13.42
CA HIS A 100 -8.64 -17.83 -14.07
C HIS A 100 -8.74 -17.40 -15.53
N LEU A 101 -9.70 -17.96 -16.28
CA LEU A 101 -9.96 -17.59 -17.67
C LEU A 101 -10.34 -16.12 -17.82
N ALA A 102 -11.19 -15.60 -16.93
CA ALA A 102 -11.52 -14.17 -16.92
C ALA A 102 -10.27 -13.29 -16.72
N MET A 103 -9.36 -13.67 -15.82
CA MET A 103 -8.13 -12.92 -15.58
C MET A 103 -7.17 -12.95 -16.79
N VAL A 104 -6.88 -14.14 -17.35
CA VAL A 104 -5.93 -14.24 -18.49
C VAL A 104 -6.48 -13.66 -19.79
N GLN A 105 -7.80 -13.49 -19.89
CA GLN A 105 -8.47 -12.86 -21.03
C GLN A 105 -8.74 -11.36 -20.82
N ASP A 106 -8.26 -10.77 -19.73
CA ASP A 106 -8.49 -9.35 -19.39
C ASP A 106 -9.99 -8.99 -19.27
N ALA A 107 -10.80 -9.97 -18.87
CA ALA A 107 -12.24 -9.86 -18.69
C ALA A 107 -12.67 -9.81 -17.20
N ALA A 108 -11.73 -9.94 -16.28
CA ALA A 108 -11.99 -9.83 -14.85
C ALA A 108 -12.27 -8.38 -14.44
N ASP A 109 -13.32 -8.15 -13.65
CA ASP A 109 -13.53 -6.86 -13.00
C ASP A 109 -12.43 -6.65 -11.95
N PRO A 110 -11.61 -5.58 -12.05
CA PRO A 110 -10.52 -5.34 -11.10
C PRO A 110 -11.01 -5.02 -9.68
N SER A 111 -12.30 -4.69 -9.51
CA SER A 111 -12.93 -4.53 -8.20
C SER A 111 -13.37 -5.86 -7.59
N GLU A 112 -13.27 -6.99 -8.29
CA GLU A 112 -13.57 -8.31 -7.75
C GLU A 112 -12.32 -9.04 -7.23
N ALA A 113 -12.29 -9.31 -5.93
CA ALA A 113 -11.33 -10.22 -5.31
C ALA A 113 -11.90 -11.65 -5.27
N SER A 114 -11.58 -12.46 -6.27
CA SER A 114 -12.07 -13.85 -6.36
C SER A 114 -11.32 -14.81 -5.42
N ILE A 115 -12.06 -15.62 -4.66
CA ILE A 115 -11.54 -16.71 -3.83
C ILE A 115 -12.24 -18.02 -4.25
N ALA A 116 -11.46 -18.98 -4.76
CA ALA A 116 -11.98 -20.30 -5.12
C ALA A 116 -11.75 -21.32 -3.99
N VAL A 117 -12.79 -22.07 -3.63
CA VAL A 117 -12.71 -23.18 -2.67
C VAL A 117 -12.87 -24.50 -3.40
N LEU A 118 -11.85 -25.36 -3.30
CA LEU A 118 -11.82 -26.70 -3.85
C LEU A 118 -12.34 -27.67 -2.77
N SER A 119 -13.64 -27.95 -2.79
CA SER A 119 -14.30 -28.92 -1.90
C SER A 119 -14.90 -30.05 -2.72
#